data_AF-A0A835INU8-F1
#
_entry.id   AF-A0A835INU8-F1
#
_cell.length_a   1.000
_cell.length_b   1.000
_cell.length_c   1.000
_cell.angle_alpha   90.00
_cell.angle_beta   90.00
_cell.angle_gamma   90.00
#
_symmetry.space_group_name_H-M   'P 1'
#
loop_
_entity.id
_entity.type
_entity.pdbx_description
1 polymer ?
#
loop_
_entity_poly.entity_id
_entity_poly.type
_entity_poly.pdbx_seq_one_letter_code
_entity_poly.pdbx_strand_id
1 'polypeptide(L)'
;MDPGENSDSDSDMGVDETSDTPMEINNTQDSSVERTRRGAVQCKRVTKMREGELLNVQYNEDGQRIGEGGKDLASYSSLLVESRISIVDYENWHAVGDEVRDLLWDTIKAKFNLM
;
A
#
# COMPACT_ATOMS: atom_id res chain seq x y z
N MET A 1 -22.14 -76.08 12.78
CA MET A 1 -21.84 -74.64 12.88
C MET A 1 -21.48 -74.18 11.47
N ASP A 2 -22.17 -73.14 11.02
CA ASP A 2 -22.00 -72.39 9.77
C ASP A 2 -21.13 -71.11 10.07
N PRO A 3 -21.02 -70.10 9.19
CA PRO A 3 -19.97 -69.76 8.21
C PRO A 3 -19.09 -68.56 8.61
N GLY A 4 -18.28 -68.03 7.68
CA GLY A 4 -17.86 -66.62 7.67
C GLY A 4 -16.49 -66.40 7.03
N GLU A 5 -16.19 -65.38 6.23
CA GLU A 5 -16.93 -64.25 5.66
C GLU A 5 -16.15 -63.85 4.40
N ASN A 6 -16.87 -63.52 3.33
CA ASN A 6 -16.37 -62.89 2.12
C ASN A 6 -16.29 -61.37 2.33
N SER A 7 -15.26 -60.73 1.78
CA SER A 7 -15.36 -59.33 1.36
C SER A 7 -14.34 -59.06 0.26
N ASP A 8 -14.86 -59.11 -0.95
CA ASP A 8 -14.22 -58.70 -2.20
C ASP A 8 -13.75 -57.25 -2.10
N SER A 9 -12.45 -57.04 -2.30
CA SER A 9 -11.87 -55.71 -2.54
C SER A 9 -11.66 -55.57 -4.04
N ASP A 10 -12.70 -55.13 -4.75
CA ASP A 10 -12.57 -54.73 -6.14
C ASP A 10 -11.84 -53.38 -6.23
N SER A 11 -10.72 -53.44 -6.92
CA SER A 11 -10.02 -52.28 -7.44
C SER A 11 -10.66 -51.95 -8.79
N ASP A 12 -11.10 -50.71 -9.01
CA ASP A 12 -11.17 -50.19 -10.37
C ASP A 12 -10.85 -48.70 -10.42
N MET A 13 -9.83 -48.40 -11.23
CA MET A 13 -9.40 -47.06 -11.58
C MET A 13 -10.14 -46.65 -12.85
N GLY A 14 -11.24 -45.93 -12.69
CA GLY A 14 -11.88 -45.21 -13.79
C GLY A 14 -11.43 -43.76 -13.82
N VAL A 15 -10.40 -43.46 -14.62
CA VAL A 15 -10.17 -42.12 -15.14
C VAL A 15 -11.21 -41.86 -16.24
N ASP A 16 -12.02 -40.81 -16.11
CA ASP A 16 -12.53 -40.14 -17.30
C ASP A 16 -12.63 -38.64 -17.07
N GLU A 17 -12.20 -37.94 -18.09
CA GLU A 17 -11.95 -36.53 -18.19
C GLU A 17 -13.25 -35.80 -18.55
N THR A 18 -13.25 -34.49 -18.29
CA THR A 18 -14.21 -33.50 -18.78
C THR A 18 -15.54 -33.39 -18.03
N SER A 19 -15.74 -32.25 -17.37
CA SER A 19 -16.86 -31.34 -17.66
C SER A 19 -16.83 -30.17 -16.69
N ASP A 20 -16.52 -29.00 -17.25
CA ASP A 20 -16.70 -27.67 -16.69
C ASP A 20 -18.05 -27.58 -15.94
N THR A 21 -18.01 -27.43 -14.62
CA THR A 21 -19.20 -27.21 -13.79
C THR A 21 -18.87 -26.12 -12.77
N PRO A 22 -19.68 -25.04 -12.67
CA PRO A 22 -19.28 -23.82 -11.97
C PRO A 22 -19.26 -24.04 -10.46
N MET A 23 -18.13 -23.75 -9.80
CA MET A 23 -18.09 -23.74 -8.34
C MET A 23 -18.98 -22.61 -7.82
N GLU A 24 -20.01 -23.03 -7.10
CA GLU A 24 -20.96 -22.22 -6.38
C GLU A 24 -20.28 -21.14 -5.52
N ILE A 25 -20.88 -19.95 -5.54
CA ILE A 25 -20.52 -18.84 -4.67
C ILE A 25 -21.03 -19.20 -3.27
N ASN A 26 -20.18 -19.87 -2.49
CA ASN A 26 -20.45 -20.16 -1.10
C ASN A 26 -20.39 -18.85 -0.32
N ASN A 27 -21.57 -18.32 -0.03
CA ASN A 27 -21.85 -17.11 0.75
C ASN A 27 -21.25 -17.26 2.15
N THR A 28 -19.94 -17.00 2.27
CA THR A 28 -19.24 -16.94 3.54
C THR A 28 -19.67 -15.63 4.20
N GLN A 29 -20.32 -15.74 5.36
CA GLN A 29 -20.72 -14.63 6.21
C GLN A 29 -19.68 -13.50 6.14
N ASP A 30 -20.13 -12.34 5.64
CA ASP A 30 -19.39 -11.08 5.62
C ASP A 30 -19.02 -10.71 7.06
N SER A 31 -17.89 -11.24 7.51
CA SER A 31 -17.15 -10.61 8.58
C SER A 31 -16.61 -9.32 7.97
N SER A 32 -17.41 -8.26 8.06
CA SER A 32 -16.97 -6.91 7.79
C SER A 32 -15.77 -6.64 8.68
N VAL A 33 -14.58 -6.89 8.15
CA VAL A 33 -13.34 -6.46 8.79
C VAL A 33 -13.42 -4.95 8.75
N GLU A 34 -13.84 -4.37 9.88
CA GLU A 34 -13.88 -2.92 10.07
C GLU A 34 -12.47 -2.41 9.77
N ARG A 35 -12.29 -1.84 8.57
CA ARG A 35 -10.99 -1.30 8.17
C ARG A 35 -10.73 -0.13 9.10
N THR A 36 -9.77 -0.31 10.00
CA THR A 36 -9.28 0.79 10.81
C THR A 36 -8.83 1.90 9.87
N ARG A 37 -9.48 3.07 9.98
CA ARG A 37 -9.01 4.26 9.29
C ARG A 37 -7.63 4.60 9.86
N ARG A 38 -6.61 4.64 9.02
CA ARG A 38 -5.31 5.18 9.41
C ARG A 38 -5.52 6.65 9.80
N GLY A 39 -5.03 7.03 10.99
CA GLY A 39 -5.00 8.44 11.39
C GLY A 39 -4.05 9.24 10.50
N ALA A 40 -4.08 10.56 10.66
CA ALA A 40 -3.21 11.48 9.92
C ALA A 40 -1.74 11.06 9.99
N VAL A 41 -1.03 11.15 8.86
CA VAL A 41 0.40 10.85 8.76
C VAL A 41 1.17 11.82 9.65
N GLN A 42 2.02 11.33 10.56
CA GLN A 42 2.73 12.19 11.52
C GLN A 42 4.21 12.43 11.16
N CYS A 43 4.79 11.67 10.22
CA CYS A 43 6.19 11.76 9.76
C CYS A 43 7.21 12.11 10.85
N LYS A 44 7.09 11.48 12.04
CA LYS A 44 7.80 11.88 13.27
C LYS A 44 9.32 11.90 13.13
N ARG A 45 9.88 11.08 12.22
CA ARG A 45 11.32 11.06 11.95
C ARG A 45 11.75 12.37 11.31
N VAL A 46 11.12 12.74 10.20
CA VAL A 46 11.43 13.96 9.43
C VAL A 46 11.11 15.24 10.21
N THR A 47 9.97 15.28 10.91
CA THR A 47 9.53 16.47 11.65
C THR A 47 10.38 16.78 12.89
N LYS A 48 11.11 15.79 13.43
CA LYS A 48 12.01 15.97 14.58
C LYS A 48 13.47 16.24 14.19
N MET A 49 13.81 16.22 12.90
CA MET A 49 15.17 16.50 12.42
C MET A 49 15.56 17.94 12.72
N ARG A 50 16.82 18.12 13.13
CA ARG A 50 17.35 19.45 13.44
C ARG A 50 17.45 20.30 12.17
N GLU A 51 17.51 21.62 12.34
CA GLU A 51 17.83 22.53 11.24
C GLU A 51 19.19 22.15 10.63
N GLY A 52 19.27 22.03 9.31
CA GLY A 52 20.49 21.63 8.60
C GLY A 52 20.76 20.12 8.54
N GLU A 53 19.94 19.28 9.17
CA GLU A 53 20.01 17.83 9.01
C GLU A 53 19.17 17.40 7.80
N LEU A 54 19.80 16.70 6.85
CA LEU A 54 19.16 16.24 5.62
C LEU A 54 19.09 14.72 5.57
N LEU A 55 17.92 14.19 5.22
CA LEU A 55 17.73 12.76 5.02
C LEU A 55 18.13 12.39 3.60
N ASN A 56 19.05 11.42 3.44
CA ASN A 56 19.45 10.94 2.13
C ASN A 56 18.31 10.14 1.48
N VAL A 57 17.99 10.49 0.23
CA VAL A 57 17.08 9.74 -0.62
C VAL A 57 17.92 8.93 -1.60
N GLN A 58 17.72 7.62 -1.61
CA GLN A 58 18.39 6.73 -2.57
C GLN A 58 17.52 6.59 -3.81
N TYR A 59 18.17 6.50 -4.97
CA TYR A 59 17.51 6.33 -6.27
C TYR A 59 18.07 5.08 -6.96
N ASN A 60 17.22 4.35 -7.66
CA ASN A 60 17.65 3.30 -8.57
C ASN A 60 18.12 3.88 -9.92
N GLU A 61 18.56 3.02 -10.83
CA GLU A 61 19.03 3.41 -12.17
C GLU A 61 17.94 4.11 -13.02
N ASP A 62 16.66 3.82 -12.74
CA ASP A 62 15.51 4.46 -13.38
C ASP A 62 15.13 5.81 -12.76
N GLY A 63 15.87 6.30 -11.76
CA GLY A 63 15.55 7.53 -11.03
C GLY A 63 14.37 7.41 -10.07
N GLN A 64 13.90 6.19 -9.76
CA GLN A 64 12.89 5.94 -8.76
C GLN A 64 13.51 5.93 -7.37
N ARG A 65 12.88 6.63 -6.43
CA ARG A 65 13.28 6.61 -5.02
C ARG A 65 13.09 5.22 -4.42
N ILE A 66 14.12 4.70 -3.76
CA ILE A 66 14.13 3.41 -3.09
C ILE A 66 14.50 3.55 -1.60
N GLY A 67 14.20 2.50 -0.84
CA GLY A 67 14.54 2.44 0.59
C GLY A 67 13.68 3.35 1.47
N GLU A 68 14.13 3.53 2.71
CA GLU A 68 13.37 4.27 3.74
C GLU A 68 13.30 5.77 3.46
N GLY A 69 14.38 6.37 2.93
CA GLY A 69 14.38 7.81 2.62
C GLY A 69 13.37 8.19 1.55
N GLY A 70 13.15 7.32 0.56
CA GLY A 70 12.08 7.52 -0.43
C GLY A 70 10.67 7.45 0.17
N LYS A 71 10.45 6.54 1.14
CA LYS A 71 9.16 6.41 1.85
C LYS A 71 8.88 7.63 2.73
N ASP A 72 9.91 8.13 3.41
CA ASP A 72 9.83 9.35 4.22
C ASP A 72 9.55 10.57 3.37
N LEU A 73 10.25 10.73 2.25
CA LEU A 73 10.01 11.80 1.30
C LEU A 73 8.55 11.79 0.84
N ALA A 74 8.05 10.63 0.40
CA ALA A 74 6.65 10.48 -0.03
C ALA A 74 5.66 10.91 1.06
N SER A 75 5.84 10.36 2.27
CA SER A 75 4.94 10.59 3.38
C SER A 75 4.98 12.05 3.86
N TYR A 76 6.17 12.66 3.90
CA TYR A 76 6.35 14.06 4.31
C TYR A 76 5.80 15.03 3.29
N SER A 77 5.99 14.78 1.98
CA SER A 77 5.37 15.58 0.93
C SER A 77 3.85 15.60 1.04
N SER A 78 3.22 14.44 1.24
CA SER A 78 1.76 14.37 1.44
C SER A 78 1.31 15.15 2.67
N LEU A 79 1.99 14.98 3.81
CA LEU A 79 1.69 15.73 5.03
C LEU A 79 1.81 17.25 4.83
N LEU A 80 2.85 17.68 4.11
CA LEU A 80 3.10 19.10 3.88
C LEU A 80 2.03 19.71 2.97
N VAL A 81 1.64 18.99 1.92
CA VAL A 81 0.53 19.40 1.04
C VAL A 81 -0.77 19.51 1.82
N GLU A 82 -1.17 18.47 2.55
CA GLU A 82 -2.40 18.46 3.36
C GLU A 82 -2.42 19.56 4.43
N SER A 83 -1.26 19.92 4.99
CA SER A 83 -1.15 20.97 6.01
C SER A 83 -1.22 22.39 5.43
N ARG A 84 -0.85 22.60 4.18
CA ARG A 84 -0.74 23.94 3.55
C ARG A 84 -1.88 24.22 2.57
N ILE A 85 -2.38 23.17 1.95
CA ILE A 85 -3.40 23.21 0.90
C ILE A 85 -4.55 22.35 1.40
N SER A 86 -5.64 23.00 1.80
CA SER A 86 -6.88 22.28 2.02
C SER A 86 -7.35 21.74 0.68
N ILE A 87 -7.61 20.43 0.61
CA ILE A 87 -8.13 19.75 -0.58
C ILE A 87 -9.47 20.37 -1.04
N VAL A 88 -10.19 21.03 -0.12
CA VAL A 88 -11.46 21.69 -0.42
C VAL A 88 -11.27 23.05 -1.11
N ASP A 89 -10.12 23.69 -0.92
CA ASP A 89 -9.90 25.07 -1.38
C ASP A 89 -9.50 25.13 -2.87
N TYR A 90 -9.06 24.01 -3.45
CA TYR A 90 -8.59 23.94 -4.83
C TYR A 90 -9.15 22.71 -5.55
N GLU A 91 -9.88 22.94 -6.63
CA GLU A 91 -10.42 21.86 -7.47
C GLU A 91 -9.30 21.12 -8.24
N ASN A 92 -8.21 21.82 -8.56
CA ASN A 92 -7.11 21.30 -9.36
C ASN A 92 -5.76 21.74 -8.80
N TRP A 93 -4.75 20.86 -8.88
CA TRP A 93 -3.37 21.21 -8.52
C TRP A 93 -2.84 22.41 -9.30
N HIS A 94 -3.28 22.58 -10.55
CA HIS A 94 -2.93 23.71 -11.41
C HIS A 94 -3.40 25.07 -10.86
N ALA A 95 -4.43 25.09 -10.00
CA ALA A 95 -4.93 26.31 -9.39
C ALA A 95 -4.11 26.77 -8.16
N VAL A 96 -3.24 25.91 -7.64
CA VAL A 96 -2.29 26.28 -6.57
C VAL A 96 -1.27 27.26 -7.15
N GLY A 97 -1.16 28.46 -6.57
CA GLY A 97 -0.20 29.46 -7.02
C GLY A 97 1.25 28.97 -6.93
N ASP A 98 2.12 29.46 -7.82
CA ASP A 98 3.52 29.03 -7.88
C ASP A 98 4.26 29.32 -6.57
N GLU A 99 3.94 30.42 -5.88
CA GLU A 99 4.50 30.73 -4.55
C GLU A 99 4.29 29.61 -3.53
N VAL A 100 3.12 28.97 -3.53
CA VAL A 100 2.82 27.86 -2.61
C VAL A 100 3.57 26.61 -3.03
N ARG A 101 3.68 26.34 -4.33
CA ARG A 101 4.44 25.20 -4.85
C ARG A 101 5.93 25.33 -4.53
N ASP A 102 6.48 26.52 -4.73
CA ASP A 102 7.88 26.83 -4.44
C ASP A 102 8.16 26.71 -2.94
N LEU A 103 7.27 27.25 -2.09
CA LEU A 103 7.38 27.09 -0.63
C LEU A 103 7.35 25.61 -0.21
N LEU A 104 6.45 24.81 -0.79
CA LEU A 104 6.39 23.37 -0.53
C LEU A 104 7.69 22.68 -0.94
N TRP A 105 8.19 23.03 -2.12
CA TRP A 105 9.40 22.44 -2.67
C TRP A 105 10.65 22.82 -1.86
N ASP A 106 10.80 24.07 -1.46
CA ASP A 106 11.91 24.53 -0.64
C ASP A 106 11.88 23.91 0.76
N THR A 107 10.68 23.74 1.34
CA THR A 107 10.53 23.03 2.61
C THR A 107 10.98 21.56 2.50
N ILE A 108 10.72 20.91 1.36
CA ILE A 108 11.19 19.54 1.11
C ILE A 108 12.72 19.52 0.97
N LYS A 109 13.32 20.42 0.18
CA LYS A 109 14.79 20.51 0.02
C LYS A 109 15.51 20.78 1.34
N ALA A 110 14.89 21.51 2.26
CA ALA A 110 15.46 21.79 3.58
C ALA A 110 15.54 20.55 4.50
N LYS A 111 14.86 19.45 4.15
CA LYS A 111 14.81 18.22 4.95
C LYS A 111 15.40 16.99 4.25
N PHE A 112 15.54 17.04 2.93
CA PHE A 112 16.02 15.91 2.14
C PHE A 112 17.20 16.31 1.27
N ASN A 113 18.20 15.45 1.22
CA ASN A 113 19.26 15.55 0.23
C ASN A 113 18.76 14.89 -1.06
N LEU A 114 18.30 15.72 -1.99
CA LEU A 114 17.81 15.31 -3.29
C LEU A 114 18.97 15.33 -4.30
N MET A 115 19.03 14.31 -5.16
CA MET A 115 20.11 14.10 -6.12
C MET A 115 19.93 14.94 -7.39
#